data_AF-A0A4V1SRU0-F1
#
_entry.id   AF-A0A4V1SRU0-F1
#
_cell.length_a   1.000
_cell.length_b   1.000
_cell.length_c   1.000
_cell.angle_alpha   90.00
_cell.angle_beta   90.00
_cell.angle_gamma   90.00
#
_symmetry.space_group_name_H-M   'P 1'
#
loop_
_entity.id
_entity.type
_entity.pdbx_description
1 polymer ?
#
loop_
_entity_poly.entity_id
_entity_poly.type
_entity_poly.pdbx_seq_one_letter_code
_entity_poly.pdbx_strand_id
1 'polypeptide(L)' 'VRAWLFDGDGSAIVVHADPDDYKTDPSGNSGARIACGVIKPA' A
#
# COMPACT_ATOMS: atom_id res chain seq x y z
N VAL A 1 -17.24 2.25 -4.16
CA VAL A 1 -15.96 2.30 -3.42
C VAL A 1 -16.26 2.58 -1.95
N ARG A 2 -15.67 1.82 -1.02
CA ARG A 2 -16.09 1.83 0.40
C ARG A 2 -15.42 2.98 1.17
N ALA A 3 -16.07 3.45 2.24
CA ALA A 3 -15.60 4.58 3.05
C ALA A 3 -14.17 4.41 3.60
N TRP A 4 -13.72 3.18 3.91
CA TRP A 4 -12.38 2.93 4.45
C TRP A 4 -11.23 3.16 3.47
N LEU A 5 -11.49 3.29 2.17
CA LEU A 5 -10.43 3.63 1.21
C LEU A 5 -10.24 5.16 1.10
N PHE A 6 -11.28 5.92 1.44
CA PHE A 6 -11.35 7.37 1.31
C PHE A 6 -11.81 7.99 2.64
N ASP A 7 -11.28 7.47 3.75
CA ASP A 7 -11.55 7.96 5.09
C ASP A 7 -10.75 9.24 5.38
N GLY A 8 -10.72 9.66 6.65
CA GLY A 8 -10.28 11.01 7.04
C GLY A 8 -8.81 11.29 6.76
N ASP A 9 -7.95 10.28 6.83
CA ASP A 9 -6.53 10.34 6.46
C ASP A 9 -6.28 9.89 5.02
N GLY A 10 -7.18 9.11 4.44
CA GLY A 10 -7.12 8.66 3.07
C GLY A 10 -6.14 7.48 2.89
N SER A 11 -5.89 7.10 1.64
CA SER A 11 -5.08 5.91 1.33
C SER A 11 -4.07 6.19 0.24
N ALA A 12 -2.97 5.43 0.24
CA ALA A 12 -1.95 5.44 -0.80
C ALA A 12 -1.63 4.03 -1.30
N ILE A 13 -1.35 3.90 -2.59
CA ILE A 13 -0.72 2.71 -3.18
C ILE A 13 0.79 2.85 -3.01
N VAL A 14 1.42 1.80 -2.49
CA VAL A 14 2.87 1.70 -2.32
C VAL A 14 3.39 0.55 -3.16
N VAL A 15 4.44 0.81 -3.96
CA VAL A 15 5.19 -0.24 -4.66
C VAL A 15 6.46 -0.51 -3.87
N HIS A 16 6.71 -1.77 -3.58
CA HIS A 16 7.91 -2.22 -2.88
C HIS A 16 8.98 -2.71 -3.88
N ALA A 17 10.24 -2.75 -3.42
CA ALA A 17 11.39 -3.13 -4.24
C ALA A 17 11.36 -4.61 -4.66
N ASP A 18 10.86 -5.46 -3.76
CA ASP A 18 10.83 -6.91 -3.92
C ASP A 18 9.39 -7.43 -3.85
N PRO A 19 9.11 -8.62 -4.41
CA PRO A 19 7.81 -9.27 -4.28
C PRO A 19 7.48 -9.65 -2.83
N ASP A 20 6.20 -9.63 -2.50
CA ASP A 20 5.67 -10.11 -1.21
C ASP A 20 5.75 -11.65 -1.14
N ASP A 21 6.22 -12.18 -0.01
CA ASP A 21 6.34 -13.62 0.25
C ASP A 21 5.07 -14.28 0.81
N TYR A 22 4.03 -13.50 1.09
CA TYR A 22 2.73 -13.90 1.66
C TYR A 22 2.82 -14.71 2.97
N LYS A 23 3.90 -14.57 3.72
CA LYS A 23 4.15 -15.36 4.93
C LYS A 23 4.70 -14.53 6.07
N THR A 24 5.62 -13.62 5.78
CA THR A 24 6.39 -12.91 6.79
C THR A 24 5.65 -11.66 7.23
N ASP A 25 5.29 -11.60 8.52
CA ASP A 25 4.78 -10.37 9.10
C ASP A 25 5.93 -9.34 9.29
N PRO A 26 5.67 -8.03 9.17
CA PRO A 26 4.38 -7.41 8.84
C PRO A 26 4.17 -7.08 7.36
N SER A 27 5.18 -7.26 6.50
CA SER A 27 5.18 -6.73 5.12
C SER A 27 5.82 -7.67 4.09
N GLY A 28 5.76 -8.97 4.33
CA GLY A 28 6.06 -10.01 3.35
C GLY A 28 7.48 -10.02 2.81
N ASN A 29 8.46 -9.51 3.57
CA ASN A 29 9.83 -9.30 3.08
C ASN A 29 9.95 -8.49 1.77
N SER A 30 8.97 -7.61 1.48
CA SER A 30 8.89 -6.88 0.21
C SER A 30 10.00 -5.83 0.00
N GLY A 31 10.90 -5.61 0.97
CA GLY A 31 11.97 -4.63 0.85
C GLY A 31 11.51 -3.17 0.97
N ALA A 32 12.28 -2.25 0.39
CA ALA A 32 12.04 -0.80 0.51
C ALA A 32 10.82 -0.32 -0.30
N ARG A 33 10.18 0.78 0.13
CA ARG A 33 9.10 1.45 -0.63
C ARG A 33 9.72 2.30 -1.74
N ILE A 34 9.50 1.94 -3.01
CA ILE A 34 10.14 2.59 -4.16
C ILE A 34 9.22 3.53 -4.94
N ALA A 35 7.90 3.43 -4.75
CA ALA A 35 6.95 4.41 -5.27
C ALA A 35 5.75 4.56 -4.32
N CYS A 36 5.14 5.74 -4.32
CA CYS A 36 3.97 6.06 -3.52
C CYS A 36 3.02 6.95 -4.33
N GLY A 37 1.72 6.63 -4.32
CA GLY A 37 0.68 7.44 -4.94
C GLY A 37 -0.57 7.50 -4.09
N VAL A 38 -1.02 8.71 -3.75
CA VAL A 38 -2.29 8.92 -3.04
C VAL A 38 -3.45 8.54 -3.95
N ILE A 39 -4.37 7.72 -3.45
CA ILE A 39 -5.58 7.33 -4.17
C ILE A 39 -6.61 8.43 -3.98
N LYS A 40 -7.21 8.91 -5.08
CA LYS A 40 -8.31 9.87 -5.07
C LYS A 40 -9.51 9.31 -5.83
N PRO A 41 -10.74 9.69 -5.46
CA PRO A 41 -11.90 9.47 -6.30
C PRO A 41 -11.66 10.08 -7.70
N ALA A 42 -12.17 9.40 -8.73
CA ALA A 42 -12.16 9.90 -10.10
C ALA A 42 -13.17 11.02 -10.31
#